data_AF-A0A6B1YLA3-F1
#
_entry.id   AF-A0A6B1YLA3-F1
#
_cell.length_a   1.000
_cell.length_b   1.000
_cell.length_c   1.000
_cell.angle_alpha   90.00
_cell.angle_beta   90.00
_cell.angle_gamma   90.00
#
_symmetry.space_group_name_H-M   'P 1'
#
loop_
_entity.id
_entity.type
_entity.pdbx_description
1 polymer ?
#
loop_
_entity_poly.entity_id
_entity_poly.type
_entity_poly.pdbx_seq_one_letter_code
_entity_poly.pdbx_strand_id
1 'polypeptide(L)'
;MNLSQMQAADLQTLNSANHYTDSREVAIRQDMYAGDVNTLNSANHYTDQRIDALDNSFNDALAGAYRYIRKENAQMRQEYRAIGALAMATAAIGIGPRDLGRSQFGFGMGTVQSASAMAIGLNHYVSDSTVVTFRGAIGTSKAVSGASFGVVKGW
;
A
#
# COMPACT_ATOMS: atom_id res chain seq x y z
N MET A 1 -76.89 -36.05 -40.64
CA MET A 1 -76.32 -36.35 -39.31
C MET A 1 -77.39 -36.18 -38.26
N ASN A 2 -77.48 -37.07 -37.29
CA ASN A 2 -78.33 -36.86 -36.11
C ASN A 2 -77.52 -36.17 -34.98
N LEU A 3 -78.21 -35.60 -33.99
CA LEU A 3 -77.59 -34.85 -32.89
C LEU A 3 -76.52 -35.64 -32.12
N SER A 4 -76.71 -36.95 -31.95
CA SER A 4 -75.77 -37.80 -31.20
C SER A 4 -74.44 -38.00 -31.91
N GLN A 5 -74.43 -38.04 -33.25
CA GLN A 5 -73.19 -38.08 -34.04
C GLN A 5 -72.37 -36.80 -33.89
N MET A 6 -73.02 -35.64 -33.87
CA MET A 6 -72.34 -34.36 -33.66
C MET A 6 -71.75 -34.27 -32.24
N GLN A 7 -72.52 -34.66 -31.22
CA GLN A 7 -72.05 -34.69 -29.83
C GLN A 7 -70.84 -35.63 -29.64
N ALA A 8 -70.84 -36.79 -30.30
CA ALA A 8 -69.71 -37.72 -30.25
C ALA A 8 -68.45 -37.13 -30.92
N ALA A 9 -68.61 -36.46 -32.07
CA ALA A 9 -67.51 -35.81 -32.78
C ALA A 9 -66.93 -34.61 -32.00
N ASP A 10 -67.80 -33.81 -31.37
CA ASP A 10 -67.38 -32.69 -30.51
C ASP A 10 -66.61 -33.19 -29.29
N LEU A 11 -67.09 -34.27 -28.64
CA LEU A 11 -66.41 -34.88 -27.49
C LEU A 11 -65.03 -35.43 -27.88
N GLN A 12 -64.92 -36.08 -29.04
CA GLN A 12 -63.64 -36.59 -29.54
C GLN A 12 -62.65 -35.45 -29.81
N THR A 13 -63.14 -34.36 -30.41
CA THR A 13 -62.34 -33.17 -30.71
C THR A 13 -61.86 -32.52 -29.42
N LEU A 14 -62.74 -32.35 -28.44
CA LEU A 14 -62.41 -31.80 -27.12
C LEU A 14 -61.37 -32.66 -26.39
N ASN A 15 -61.55 -33.98 -26.36
CA ASN A 15 -60.59 -34.89 -25.72
C ASN A 15 -59.21 -34.83 -26.40
N SER A 16 -59.17 -34.76 -27.72
CA SER A 16 -57.92 -34.63 -28.48
C SER A 16 -57.22 -33.30 -28.18
N ALA A 17 -57.99 -32.21 -28.12
CA ALA A 17 -57.48 -30.88 -27.77
C ALA A 17 -56.95 -30.81 -26.34
N ASN A 18 -57.66 -31.40 -25.37
CA ASN A 18 -57.22 -31.49 -23.98
C ASN A 18 -55.92 -32.29 -23.88
N HIS A 19 -55.86 -33.49 -24.46
CA HIS A 19 -54.65 -34.31 -24.44
C HIS A 19 -53.45 -33.61 -25.07
N TYR A 20 -53.65 -32.93 -26.21
CA TYR A 20 -52.61 -32.14 -26.85
C TYR A 20 -52.14 -30.99 -25.92
N THR A 21 -53.07 -30.29 -25.28
CA THR A 21 -52.77 -29.19 -24.36
C THR A 21 -51.99 -29.67 -23.14
N ASP A 22 -52.43 -30.75 -22.50
CA ASP A 22 -51.75 -31.36 -21.35
C ASP A 22 -50.33 -31.82 -21.72
N SER A 23 -50.18 -32.47 -22.87
CA SER A 23 -48.87 -32.91 -23.37
C SER A 23 -47.92 -31.73 -23.64
N ARG A 24 -48.45 -30.66 -24.23
CA ARG A 24 -47.68 -29.43 -24.49
C ARG A 24 -47.32 -28.71 -23.20
N GLU A 25 -48.20 -28.69 -22.21
CA GLU A 25 -47.94 -28.06 -20.92
C GLU A 25 -46.81 -28.77 -20.17
N VAL A 26 -46.82 -30.10 -20.14
CA VAL A 26 -45.72 -30.89 -19.54
C VAL A 26 -44.39 -30.60 -20.23
N ALA A 27 -44.36 -30.60 -21.57
CA ALA A 27 -43.15 -30.30 -22.33
C ALA A 27 -42.64 -28.88 -22.05
N ILE A 28 -43.52 -27.88 -22.05
CA ILE A 28 -43.14 -26.48 -21.75
C ILE A 28 -42.58 -26.35 -20.34
N ARG A 29 -43.20 -26.99 -19.34
CA ARG A 29 -42.68 -26.95 -17.95
C ARG A 29 -41.31 -27.61 -17.84
N GLN A 30 -41.06 -28.69 -18.56
CA GLN A 30 -39.73 -29.33 -18.62
C GLN A 30 -38.69 -28.42 -19.26
N ASP A 31 -39.03 -27.80 -20.39
CA ASP A 31 -38.14 -26.87 -21.09
C ASP A 31 -37.82 -25.63 -20.22
N MET A 32 -38.83 -25.09 -19.53
CA MET A 32 -38.67 -23.98 -18.58
C MET A 32 -37.74 -24.37 -17.43
N TYR A 33 -37.96 -25.53 -16.81
CA TYR A 33 -37.10 -26.00 -15.71
C TYR A 33 -35.65 -26.19 -16.17
N ALA A 34 -35.44 -26.79 -17.34
CA ALA A 34 -34.10 -26.94 -17.91
C ALA A 34 -33.44 -25.57 -18.21
N GLY A 35 -34.21 -24.62 -18.76
CA GLY A 35 -33.76 -23.26 -19.02
C GLY A 35 -33.36 -22.51 -17.75
N ASP A 36 -34.16 -22.62 -16.69
CA ASP A 36 -33.91 -22.00 -15.39
C ASP A 36 -32.65 -22.57 -14.75
N VAL A 37 -32.49 -23.91 -14.74
CA VAL A 37 -31.30 -24.58 -14.21
C VAL A 37 -30.05 -24.15 -14.99
N ASN A 38 -30.11 -24.11 -16.32
CA ASN A 38 -28.98 -23.68 -17.15
C ASN A 38 -28.59 -22.22 -16.88
N THR A 39 -29.58 -21.34 -16.76
CA THR A 39 -29.36 -19.92 -16.47
C THR A 39 -28.75 -19.74 -15.08
N LEU A 40 -29.29 -20.42 -14.07
CA LEU A 40 -28.80 -20.36 -12.70
C LEU A 40 -27.37 -20.89 -12.59
N ASN A 41 -27.07 -22.04 -13.21
CA ASN A 41 -25.72 -22.59 -13.23
C ASN A 41 -24.72 -21.66 -13.92
N SER A 42 -25.12 -21.05 -15.04
CA SER A 42 -24.28 -20.08 -15.75
C SER A 42 -24.02 -18.83 -14.91
N ALA A 43 -25.04 -18.33 -14.21
CA ALA A 43 -24.92 -17.17 -13.32
C ALA A 43 -24.03 -17.46 -12.11
N ASN A 44 -24.17 -18.64 -11.49
CA ASN A 44 -23.33 -19.08 -10.39
C ASN A 44 -21.87 -19.18 -10.85
N HIS A 45 -21.61 -19.91 -11.94
CA HIS A 45 -20.26 -20.06 -12.47
C HIS A 45 -19.61 -18.72 -12.82
N TYR A 46 -20.35 -17.80 -13.45
CA TYR A 46 -19.85 -16.45 -13.71
C TYR A 46 -19.50 -15.70 -12.41
N THR A 47 -20.34 -15.83 -11.39
CA THR A 47 -20.15 -15.16 -10.09
C THR A 47 -18.93 -15.74 -9.37
N ASP A 48 -18.80 -17.05 -9.32
CA ASP A 48 -17.66 -17.75 -8.72
C ASP A 48 -16.34 -17.31 -9.38
N GLN A 49 -16.29 -17.29 -10.73
CA GLN A 49 -15.12 -16.81 -11.47
C GLN A 49 -14.76 -15.34 -11.14
N ARG A 50 -15.78 -14.49 -10.95
CA ARG A 50 -15.55 -13.08 -10.60
C ARG A 50 -15.07 -12.92 -9.17
N ILE A 51 -15.58 -13.71 -8.23
CA ILE A 51 -15.15 -13.72 -6.84
C ILE A 51 -13.70 -14.23 -6.75
N ASP A 52 -13.37 -15.33 -7.40
CA ASP A 52 -12.00 -15.87 -7.43
C ASP A 52 -11.00 -14.86 -8.01
N ALA A 53 -11.37 -14.18 -9.10
CA ALA A 53 -10.52 -13.15 -9.68
C ALA A 53 -10.34 -11.94 -8.73
N LEU A 54 -11.40 -11.55 -8.04
CA LEU A 54 -11.38 -10.46 -7.07
C LEU A 54 -10.51 -10.81 -5.85
N ASP A 55 -10.67 -12.01 -5.30
CA ASP A 55 -9.90 -12.50 -4.16
C ASP A 55 -8.40 -12.53 -4.49
N ASN A 56 -8.04 -13.03 -5.68
CA ASN A 56 -6.65 -13.01 -6.13
C ASN A 56 -6.10 -11.58 -6.24
N SER A 57 -6.86 -10.68 -6.88
CA SER A 57 -6.45 -9.27 -7.01
C SER A 57 -6.29 -8.57 -5.66
N PHE A 58 -7.20 -8.84 -4.73
CA PHE A 58 -7.16 -8.27 -3.39
C PHE A 58 -5.95 -8.79 -2.60
N ASN A 59 -5.68 -10.08 -2.64
CA ASN A 59 -4.51 -10.69 -2.00
C ASN A 59 -3.19 -10.12 -2.56
N ASP A 60 -3.10 -9.94 -3.88
CA ASP A 60 -1.93 -9.35 -4.52
C ASP A 60 -1.73 -7.87 -4.12
N ALA A 61 -2.81 -7.09 -4.10
CA ALA A 61 -2.78 -5.70 -3.66
C ALA A 61 -2.33 -5.58 -2.20
N LEU A 62 -2.89 -6.44 -1.33
CA LEU A 62 -2.55 -6.48 0.08
C LEU A 62 -1.08 -6.90 0.29
N ALA A 63 -0.61 -7.93 -0.42
CA ALA A 63 0.80 -8.35 -0.39
C ALA A 63 1.73 -7.24 -0.90
N GLY A 64 1.32 -6.51 -1.95
CA GLY A 64 2.01 -5.33 -2.45
C GLY A 64 2.15 -4.24 -1.39
N ALA A 65 1.05 -3.89 -0.72
CA ALA A 65 1.01 -2.90 0.35
C ALA A 65 1.90 -3.31 1.54
N TYR A 66 1.82 -4.57 1.98
CA TYR A 66 2.69 -5.08 3.05
C TYR A 66 4.18 -5.02 2.69
N ARG A 67 4.54 -5.37 1.44
CA ARG A 67 5.93 -5.27 0.97
C ARG A 67 6.41 -3.83 0.92
N TYR A 68 5.57 -2.91 0.44
CA TYR A 68 5.87 -1.48 0.38
C TYR A 68 6.15 -0.91 1.77
N ILE A 69 5.22 -1.09 2.71
CA ILE A 69 5.35 -0.61 4.09
C ILE A 69 6.58 -1.20 4.78
N ARG A 70 6.88 -2.48 4.56
CA ARG A 70 8.08 -3.12 5.13
C ARG A 70 9.35 -2.50 4.58
N LYS A 71 9.42 -2.27 3.26
CA LYS A 71 10.58 -1.66 2.60
C LYS A 71 10.78 -0.22 3.09
N GLU A 72 9.71 0.56 3.16
CA GLU A 72 9.73 1.94 3.66
C GLU A 72 10.19 2.00 5.13
N ASN A 73 9.61 1.16 6.01
CA ASN A 73 10.03 1.09 7.41
C ASN A 73 11.51 0.71 7.59
N ALA A 74 12.01 -0.23 6.79
CA ALA A 74 13.43 -0.58 6.84
C ALA A 74 14.31 0.60 6.40
N GLN A 75 13.92 1.31 5.34
CA GLN A 75 14.63 2.50 4.86
C GLN A 75 14.61 3.65 5.87
N MET A 76 13.44 3.92 6.48
CA MET A 76 13.28 4.93 7.52
C MET A 76 14.15 4.62 8.73
N ARG A 77 14.15 3.38 9.25
CA ARG A 77 15.00 2.99 10.39
C ARG A 77 16.47 3.22 10.11
N GLN A 78 16.94 2.89 8.91
CA GLN A 78 18.33 3.12 8.52
C GLN A 78 18.65 4.62 8.41
N GLU A 79 17.72 5.42 7.92
CA GLU A 79 17.86 6.87 7.81
C GLU A 79 17.90 7.54 9.18
N TYR A 80 17.00 7.17 10.10
CA TYR A 80 17.04 7.65 11.48
C TYR A 80 18.38 7.33 12.17
N ARG A 81 18.94 6.13 11.95
CA ARG A 81 20.27 5.78 12.46
C ARG A 81 21.36 6.67 11.86
N ALA A 82 21.32 6.91 10.54
CA ALA A 82 22.29 7.78 9.87
C ALA A 82 22.19 9.24 10.36
N ILE A 83 20.98 9.77 10.55
CA ILE A 83 20.74 11.10 11.12
C ILE A 83 21.23 11.17 12.57
N GLY A 84 20.97 10.13 13.37
CA GLY A 84 21.50 10.05 14.73
C GLY A 84 23.04 10.07 14.76
N ALA A 85 23.68 9.31 13.88
CA ALA A 85 25.13 9.31 13.73
C ALA A 85 25.66 10.70 13.32
N LEU A 86 24.99 11.38 12.38
CA LEU A 86 25.31 12.75 11.97
C LEU A 86 25.19 13.75 13.13
N ALA A 87 24.14 13.63 13.93
CA ALA A 87 23.93 14.47 15.11
C ALA A 87 25.08 14.27 16.12
N MET A 88 25.46 13.01 16.39
CA MET A 88 26.60 12.69 17.25
C MET A 88 27.92 13.25 16.69
N ALA A 89 28.17 13.08 15.40
CA ALA A 89 29.36 13.60 14.74
C ALA A 89 29.46 15.12 14.85
N THR A 90 28.34 15.81 14.63
CA THR A 90 28.26 17.27 14.66
C THR A 90 28.38 17.80 16.10
N ALA A 91 27.78 17.12 17.08
CA ALA A 91 27.83 17.48 18.50
C ALA A 91 29.23 17.29 19.12
N ALA A 92 30.03 16.36 18.59
CA ALA A 92 31.42 16.19 19.01
C ALA A 92 32.31 17.42 18.66
N ILE A 93 31.86 18.30 17.77
CA ILE A 93 32.58 19.52 17.41
C ILE A 93 32.29 20.62 18.45
N GLY A 94 33.14 20.65 19.47
CA GLY A 94 33.14 21.67 20.51
C GLY A 94 33.62 23.05 20.04
N ILE A 95 33.41 24.05 20.89
CA ILE A 95 33.97 25.39 20.76
C ILE A 95 35.10 25.50 21.79
N GLY A 96 36.34 25.61 21.33
CA GLY A 96 37.51 25.72 22.20
C GLY A 96 37.74 27.15 22.70
N PRO A 97 38.58 27.36 23.72
CA PRO A 97 38.89 28.69 24.24
C PRO A 97 39.53 29.59 23.16
N ARG A 98 39.25 30.90 23.23
CA ARG A 98 39.73 31.89 22.25
C ARG A 98 41.25 31.97 22.15
N ASP A 99 41.98 31.57 23.20
CA ASP A 99 43.44 31.59 23.23
C ASP A 99 44.08 30.71 22.14
N LEU A 100 43.33 29.74 21.62
CA LEU A 100 43.71 28.90 20.46
C LEU A 100 43.51 29.61 19.10
N GLY A 101 42.95 30.81 19.10
CA GLY A 101 42.63 31.60 17.91
C GLY A 101 41.16 32.00 17.83
N ARG A 102 40.89 33.12 17.13
CA ARG A 102 39.51 33.62 16.90
C ARG A 102 38.72 32.72 15.95
N SER A 103 39.38 32.00 15.04
CA SER A 103 38.78 31.01 14.16
C SER A 103 39.30 29.63 14.53
N GLN A 104 38.41 28.66 14.66
CA GLN A 104 38.74 27.29 15.03
C GLN A 104 38.05 26.33 14.08
N PHE A 105 38.74 25.24 13.76
CA PHE A 105 38.20 24.14 12.98
C PHE A 105 38.06 22.91 13.87
N GLY A 106 37.00 22.14 13.64
CA GLY A 106 36.76 20.88 14.34
C GLY A 106 36.29 19.79 13.40
N PHE A 107 36.55 18.56 13.81
CA PHE A 107 36.11 17.35 13.12
C PHE A 107 35.49 16.42 14.16
N GLY A 108 34.39 15.77 13.80
CA GLY A 108 33.69 14.85 14.67
C GLY A 108 33.21 13.62 13.92
N MET A 109 33.14 12.50 14.63
CA MET A 109 32.61 11.25 14.12
C MET A 109 31.55 10.74 15.07
N GLY A 110 30.49 10.18 14.52
CA GLY A 110 29.37 9.68 15.30
C GLY A 110 28.90 8.35 14.76
N THR A 111 28.47 7.47 15.65
CA THR A 111 27.88 6.18 15.29
C THR A 111 26.59 5.98 16.06
N VAL A 112 25.59 5.40 15.43
CA VAL A 112 24.32 4.99 16.05
C VAL A 112 23.97 3.61 15.53
N GLN A 113 24.03 2.63 16.42
CA GLN A 113 23.89 1.21 16.07
C GLN A 113 24.85 0.82 14.94
N SER A 114 24.33 0.53 13.74
CA SER A 114 25.12 0.12 12.57
C SER A 114 25.43 1.27 11.59
N ALA A 115 25.04 2.51 11.90
CA ALA A 115 25.26 3.66 11.03
C ALA A 115 26.38 4.55 11.58
N SER A 116 27.18 5.12 10.69
CA SER A 116 28.31 5.99 11.03
C SER A 116 28.28 7.26 10.19
N ALA A 117 28.75 8.36 10.75
CA ALA A 117 28.81 9.65 10.09
C ALA A 117 30.05 10.46 10.51
N MET A 118 30.42 11.40 9.66
CA MET A 118 31.54 12.32 9.84
C MET A 118 31.04 13.75 9.69
N ALA A 119 31.57 14.65 10.51
CA ALA A 119 31.24 16.08 10.48
C ALA A 119 32.52 16.92 10.54
N ILE A 120 32.46 18.07 9.88
CA ILE A 120 33.45 19.14 9.98
C ILE A 120 32.75 20.42 10.43
N GLY A 121 33.47 21.30 11.09
CA GLY A 121 32.92 22.56 11.55
C GLY A 121 33.96 23.66 11.70
N LEU A 122 33.47 24.88 11.64
CA LEU A 122 34.20 26.11 11.86
C LEU A 122 33.48 26.89 12.97
N ASN A 123 34.24 27.35 13.96
CA ASN A 123 33.78 28.32 14.95
C ASN A 123 34.55 29.63 14.76
N HIS A 124 33.89 30.77 14.89
CA HIS A 124 34.50 32.09 14.77
C HIS A 124 34.01 33.07 15.84
N TYR A 125 34.92 33.59 16.66
CA TYR A 125 34.67 34.58 17.69
C TYR A 125 34.54 35.98 17.10
N VAL A 126 33.30 36.43 16.93
CA VAL A 126 32.96 37.78 16.43
C VAL A 126 33.27 38.83 17.50
N SER A 127 33.07 38.50 18.77
CA SER A 127 33.46 39.33 19.91
C SER A 127 34.03 38.47 21.04
N ASP A 128 34.41 39.12 22.15
CA ASP A 128 34.94 38.46 23.35
C ASP A 128 33.94 37.51 24.00
N SER A 129 32.65 37.73 23.77
CA SER A 129 31.56 36.93 24.33
C SER A 129 30.69 36.24 23.29
N THR A 130 30.85 36.52 21.99
CA THR A 130 29.99 35.95 20.93
C THR A 130 30.80 35.13 19.93
N VAL A 131 30.37 33.90 19.71
CA VAL A 131 30.91 32.98 18.71
C VAL A 131 29.82 32.53 17.74
N VAL A 132 30.15 32.49 16.46
CA VAL A 132 29.32 31.86 15.43
C VAL A 132 29.93 30.53 15.03
N THR A 133 29.09 29.56 14.69
CA THR A 133 29.51 28.20 14.33
C THR A 133 28.83 27.78 13.04
N PHE A 134 29.56 27.08 12.19
CA PHE A 134 29.07 26.44 10.98
C PHE A 134 29.54 24.99 10.98
N ARG A 135 28.68 24.04 10.68
CA ARG A 135 29.03 22.61 10.63
C ARG A 135 28.41 21.96 9.41
N GLY A 136 29.14 21.04 8.78
CA GLY A 136 28.67 20.19 7.69
C GLY A 136 28.99 18.74 8.00
N ALA A 137 28.07 17.83 7.69
CA ALA A 137 28.20 16.42 8.05
C ALA A 137 27.65 15.49 6.96
N ILE A 138 28.27 14.32 6.83
CA ILE A 138 27.93 13.27 5.85
C ILE A 138 27.87 11.89 6.52
N GLY A 139 26.85 11.12 6.15
CA GLY A 139 26.68 9.73 6.55
C GLY A 139 27.50 8.81 5.65
N THR A 140 28.15 7.80 6.25
CA THR A 140 28.99 6.83 5.52
C THR A 140 28.22 5.57 5.12
N SER A 141 27.16 5.22 5.87
CA SER A 141 26.32 4.04 5.61
C SER A 141 25.14 4.29 4.67
N LYS A 142 24.83 5.55 4.36
CA LYS A 142 23.75 6.00 3.45
C LYS A 142 24.05 7.44 3.03
N ALA A 143 23.56 7.88 1.87
CA ALA A 143 23.72 9.24 1.35
C ALA A 143 22.86 10.28 2.11
N VAL A 144 23.02 10.37 3.43
CA VAL A 144 22.43 11.44 4.26
C VAL A 144 23.51 12.48 4.53
N SER A 145 23.22 13.74 4.32
CA SER A 145 24.12 14.85 4.65
C SER A 145 23.32 15.98 5.29
N GLY A 146 24.01 16.87 6.00
CA GLY A 146 23.39 18.02 6.64
C GLY A 146 24.39 19.12 6.91
N ALA A 147 23.87 20.33 7.09
CA ALA A 147 24.66 21.47 7.56
C ALA A 147 23.88 22.22 8.62
N SER A 148 24.59 22.91 9.50
CA SER A 148 24.00 23.71 10.57
C SER A 148 24.81 24.99 10.81
N PHE A 149 24.13 26.00 11.33
CA PHE A 149 24.71 27.26 11.76
C PHE A 149 24.18 27.58 13.17
N GLY A 150 24.98 28.22 14.00
CA GLY A 150 24.57 28.62 15.35
C GLY A 150 25.37 29.81 15.88
N VAL A 151 24.77 30.53 16.82
CA VAL A 151 25.40 31.64 17.54
C VAL A 151 25.33 31.34 19.03
N VAL A 152 26.44 31.50 19.74
CA VAL A 152 26.53 31.35 21.19
C VAL A 152 27.04 32.67 21.78
N LYS A 153 26.38 33.16 22.82
CA LYS A 153 26.75 34.38 23.55
C LYS A 153 26.96 34.04 25.03
N GLY A 154 28.15 34.31 25.55
CA GLY A 154 28.44 34.29 26.98
C GLY A 154 27.99 35.59 27.64
N TRP A 155 27.57 35.51 28.90
CA TRP A 155 27.26 36.65 29.76
C TRP A 155 27.92 36.45 31.12
#